data_AF-A0A7W9GNP4-F1
#
_entry.id   AF-A0A7W9GNP4-F1
#
_cell.length_a   1.000
_cell.length_b   1.000
_cell.length_c   1.000
_cell.angle_alpha   90.00
_cell.angle_beta   90.00
_cell.angle_gamma   90.00
#
_symmetry.space_group_name_H-M   'P 1'
#
loop_
_entity.id
_entity.type
_entity.pdbx_description
1 polymer ?
#
loop_
_entity_poly.entity_id
_entity_poly.type
_entity_poly.pdbx_seq_one_letter_code
_entity_poly.pdbx_strand_id
1 'polypeptide(L)' 'MTAGHGQYRYRAKCVDCPWEGRQFIRYGMAEGSARDHANAYAHITFVVDQYDLRIAGSTIRPAETRRA' A
#
# COMPACT_ATOMS: atom_id res chain seq x y z
N MET A 1 -5.32 17.20 25.91
CA MET A 1 -4.52 16.14 25.23
C MET A 1 -5.39 15.57 24.12
N THR A 2 -5.45 16.25 22.98
CA THR A 2 -6.25 15.85 21.81
C THR A 2 -5.29 15.18 20.83
N ALA A 3 -5.42 13.86 20.67
CA ALA A 3 -4.76 13.16 19.56
C ALA A 3 -5.27 13.78 18.26
N GLY A 4 -4.40 14.55 17.59
CA GLY A 4 -4.76 15.28 16.38
C GLY A 4 -5.24 14.33 15.29
N HIS A 5 -6.43 14.61 14.76
CA HIS A 5 -7.08 13.97 13.62
C HIS A 5 -6.29 14.16 12.30
N GLY A 6 -5.00 13.83 12.25
CA GLY A 6 -4.16 14.26 11.13
C GLY A 6 -2.87 13.50 10.86
N GLN A 7 -2.63 12.35 11.47
CA GLN A 7 -1.32 11.71 11.40
C GLN A 7 -1.23 10.54 10.42
N TYR A 8 -2.09 9.52 10.46
CA TYR A 8 -1.97 8.39 9.53
C TYR A 8 -2.82 8.58 8.28
N ARG A 9 -2.17 8.67 7.12
CA ARG A 9 -2.82 9.07 5.86
C ARG A 9 -2.81 8.00 4.80
N TYR A 10 -1.86 7.08 4.81
CA TYR A 10 -1.66 6.16 3.68
C TYR A 10 -1.73 4.73 4.14
N ARG A 11 -2.37 3.86 3.36
CA ARG A 11 -2.34 2.41 3.58
C ARG A 11 -2.26 1.65 2.27
N ALA A 12 -1.62 0.49 2.30
CA ALA A 12 -1.59 -0.42 1.17
C ALA A 12 -2.90 -1.22 1.09
N LYS A 13 -3.34 -1.53 -0.13
CA LYS A 13 -4.44 -2.45 -0.42
C LYS A 13 -4.04 -3.41 -1.52
N CYS A 14 -4.60 -4.61 -1.46
CA CYS A 14 -4.50 -5.59 -2.54
C CYS A 14 -5.76 -5.54 -3.42
N VAL A 15 -5.59 -5.76 -4.72
CA VAL A 15 -6.71 -5.96 -5.66
C VAL A 15 -7.23 -7.40 -5.58
N ASP A 16 -6.32 -8.34 -5.41
CA ASP A 16 -6.59 -9.78 -5.56
C ASP A 16 -7.10 -10.45 -4.28
N CYS A 17 -6.93 -9.83 -3.12
CA CYS A 17 -7.32 -10.40 -1.83
C CYS A 17 -7.77 -9.32 -0.83
N PRO A 18 -8.47 -9.68 0.26
CA PRO A 18 -9.01 -8.71 1.23
C PRO A 18 -7.94 -8.13 2.17
N TRP A 19 -6.65 -8.26 1.84
CA TRP A 19 -5.58 -7.74 2.66
C TRP A 19 -5.49 -6.21 2.59
N GLU A 20 -5.35 -5.59 3.77
CA GLU A 20 -5.09 -4.18 3.93
C GLU A 20 -3.83 -3.99 4.80
N GLY A 21 -2.91 -3.17 4.34
CA GLY A 21 -1.68 -2.84 5.06
C GLY A 21 -1.93 -1.89 6.23
N ARG A 22 -0.94 -1.79 7.11
CA ARG A 22 -0.97 -0.84 8.24
C ARG A 22 -1.07 0.60 7.71
N GLN A 23 -1.73 1.48 8.48
CA GLN A 23 -1.77 2.90 8.16
C GLN A 23 -0.45 3.59 8.55
N PHE A 24 0.03 4.47 7.67
CA PHE A 24 1.27 5.21 7.82
C PHE A 24 1.07 6.70 7.58
N ILE A 25 1.91 7.53 8.22
CA ILE A 25 1.94 8.97 7.99
C ILE A 25 2.57 9.30 6.63
N ARG A 26 3.55 8.49 6.20
CA ARG A 26 4.34 8.72 4.99
C ARG A 26 3.98 7.72 3.90
N TYR A 27 3.79 8.21 2.68
CA TYR A 27 3.48 7.41 1.51
C TYR A 27 4.49 6.27 1.29
N GLY A 28 5.80 6.56 1.38
CA GLY A 28 6.83 5.55 1.11
C GLY A 28 6.79 4.31 2.01
N MET A 29 6.29 4.43 3.25
CA MET A 29 6.09 3.26 4.13
C MET A 29 4.91 2.40 3.69
N ALA A 30 3.82 3.05 3.24
CA ALA A 30 2.68 2.35 2.66
C ALA A 30 3.05 1.70 1.32
N GLU A 31 3.86 2.39 0.49
CA GLU A 31 4.38 1.82 -0.76
C GLU A 31 5.28 0.61 -0.50
N GLY A 32 6.17 0.68 0.50
CA GLY A 32 6.99 -0.46 0.92
C GLY A 32 6.12 -1.67 1.29
N SER A 33 5.14 -1.46 2.17
CA SER A 33 4.20 -2.52 2.56
C SER A 33 3.40 -3.09 1.38
N ALA A 34 3.00 -2.25 0.43
CA ALA A 34 2.32 -2.68 -0.80
C ALA A 34 3.25 -3.54 -1.66
N ARG A 35 4.53 -3.16 -1.78
CA ARG A 35 5.54 -3.89 -2.56
C ARG A 35 5.89 -5.23 -1.92
N ASP A 36 6.02 -5.28 -0.61
CA ASP A 36 6.25 -6.53 0.13
C ASP A 36 5.11 -7.53 -0.12
N HIS A 37 3.85 -7.07 -0.03
CA HIS A 37 2.70 -7.93 -0.31
C HIS A 37 2.62 -8.35 -1.78
N ALA A 38 2.84 -7.42 -2.71
CA ALA A 38 2.85 -7.73 -4.14
C ALA A 38 3.87 -8.81 -4.48
N ASN A 39 5.08 -8.71 -3.94
CA ASN A 39 6.15 -9.68 -4.21
C ASN A 39 5.95 -11.02 -3.49
N ALA A 40 5.46 -11.00 -2.25
CA ALA A 40 5.26 -12.23 -1.47
C ALA A 40 4.15 -13.12 -2.05
N TYR A 41 3.11 -12.52 -2.62
CA TYR A 41 1.92 -13.24 -3.08
C TYR A 41 1.66 -13.14 -4.58
N ALA A 42 2.57 -12.50 -5.33
CA ALA A 42 2.40 -12.22 -6.76
C ALA A 42 1.08 -11.48 -7.10
N HIS A 43 0.67 -10.55 -6.23
CA HIS A 43 -0.57 -9.78 -6.35
C HIS A 43 -0.32 -8.35 -6.83
N ILE A 44 -1.37 -7.71 -7.35
CA ILE A 44 -1.38 -6.29 -7.66
C ILE A 44 -1.83 -5.53 -6.41
N THR A 45 -0.99 -4.59 -5.98
CA THR A 45 -1.27 -3.73 -4.83
C THR A 45 -1.26 -2.26 -5.21
N PHE A 46 -1.82 -1.43 -4.34
CA PHE A 46 -1.83 0.03 -4.50
C PHE A 46 -1.90 0.71 -3.13
N VAL A 47 -1.68 2.03 -3.11
CA VAL A 47 -1.81 2.83 -1.90
C VAL A 47 -3.07 3.70 -1.99
N VAL A 48 -3.80 3.77 -0.89
CA VAL A 48 -4.93 4.71 -0.70
C VAL A 48 -4.61 5.74 0.36
N ASP A 49 -5.27 6.89 0.29
CA ASP A 49 -5.21 7.93 1.32
C ASP A 49 -6.21 7.69 2.48
N GLN A 50 -6.32 8.68 3.37
CA GLN A 50 -7.18 8.68 4.55
C GLN A 50 -8.68 8.65 4.22
N TYR A 51 -9.04 8.99 3.00
CA TYR A 51 -10.40 8.96 2.46
C TYR A 51 -10.66 7.70 1.63
N ASP A 52 -9.76 6.72 1.70
CA ASP A 52 -9.76 5.50 0.90
C ASP A 52 -9.65 5.72 -0.62
N LEU A 53 -9.19 6.91 -1.02
CA LEU A 53 -9.00 7.22 -2.43
C LEU A 53 -7.64 6.69 -2.89
N ARG A 54 -7.63 5.99 -4.02
CA ARG A 54 -6.41 5.46 -4.61
C ARG A 54 -5.49 6.58 -5.06
N ILE A 55 -4.23 6.53 -4.62
CA ILE A 55 -3.18 7.43 -5.08
C ILE A 55 -2.80 7.08 -6.51
N ALA A 56 -2.85 8.06 -7.42
CA ALA A 56 -2.43 7.88 -8.81
C ALA A 56 -0.95 7.46 -8.89
N GLY A 57 -0.62 6.52 -9.79
CA GLY A 57 0.74 6.01 -9.94
C GLY A 57 1.21 5.04 -8.84
N SER A 58 0.44 4.83 -7.77
CA SER A 58 0.80 3.91 -6.67
C SER A 58 0.63 2.42 -6.98
N THR A 59 0.33 2.07 -8.23
CA THR A 59 0.08 0.67 -8.62
C THR A 59 1.38 -0.09 -8.62
N ILE A 60 1.48 -1.12 -7.80
CA ILE A 60 2.62 -2.00 -7.75
C ILE A 60 2.20 -3.33 -8.33
N ARG A 61 2.87 -3.70 -9.43
CA ARG A 61 2.79 -5.03 -10.00
C ARG A 61 3.88 -5.88 -9.36
N PRO A 62 3.64 -7.18 -9.17
CA PRO A 62 4.69 -8.07 -8.70
C PRO A 62 5.85 -7.98 -9.68
N ALA A 63 7.08 -7.96 -9.16
CA ALA A 63 8.22 -8.08 -10.04
C ALA A 63 8.08 -9.40 -10.80
N GLU A 64 8.14 -9.34 -12.12
CA GLU A 64 8.39 -10.54 -12.91
C GLU A 64 9.67 -11.13 -12.31
N THR A 65 9.57 -12.26 -11.63
CA THR A 65 10.77 -12.99 -11.24
C THR A 65 11.44 -13.32 -12.57
N ARG A 66 12.37 -12.48 -13.00
CA ARG A 66 13.30 -12.81 -14.07
C ARG A 66 14.07 -14.00 -13.55
N ARG A 67 13.56 -15.20 -13.83
CA ARG A 67 14.30 -16.45 -13.70
C ARG A 67 15.50 -16.29 -14.62
N ALA A 68 16.63 -15.93 -14.04
CA ALA A 68 17.94 -16.02 -14.66
C ALA A 68 18.41 -17.49 -14.60
#